data_AF-A0A7J6W9Y2-F1
#
_entry.id   AF-A0A7J6W9Y2-F1
#
_cell.length_a   1.000
_cell.length_b   1.000
_cell.length_c   1.000
_cell.angle_alpha   90.00
_cell.angle_beta   90.00
_cell.angle_gamma   90.00
#
_symmetry.space_group_name_H-M   'P 1'
#
loop_
_entity.id
_entity.type
_entity.pdbx_description
1 polymer ?
#
loop_
_entity_poly.entity_id
_entity_poly.type
_entity_poly.pdbx_seq_one_letter_code
_entity_poly.pdbx_strand_id
1 'polypeptide(L)'
;MVLENAVILFGKRGCCMCHAMKRLLLMLGVNPAVHEVDEDEEEAVINELMMIINQNQNQNRDVGKDSKPQYPSMFIGGKLFGGLDKLMAAHISGELVPMLKQAGALWL
;
A
#
# COMPACT_ATOMS: atom_id res chain seq x y z
N MET A 1 3.80 -5.17 -11.38
CA MET A 1 2.63 -4.85 -10.53
C MET A 1 2.82 -3.63 -9.60
N VAL A 2 3.70 -3.68 -8.58
CA VAL A 2 3.83 -2.57 -7.59
C VAL A 2 4.38 -1.27 -8.20
N LEU A 3 5.38 -1.37 -9.09
CA LEU A 3 5.99 -0.21 -9.75
C LEU A 3 5.14 0.38 -10.89
N GLU A 4 4.17 -0.39 -11.40
CA GLU A 4 3.29 0.03 -12.50
C GLU A 4 2.11 0.88 -12.00
N ASN A 5 1.83 0.86 -10.70
CA ASN A 5 0.69 1.52 -10.09
C ASN A 5 1.16 2.59 -9.11
N ALA A 6 0.64 3.81 -9.26
CA ALA A 6 0.92 4.90 -8.31
C ALA A 6 0.46 4.54 -6.88
N VAL A 7 -0.68 3.84 -6.77
CA VAL A 7 -1.18 3.25 -5.53
C VAL A 7 -1.74 1.86 -5.81
N ILE A 8 -1.33 0.89 -5.00
CA ILE A 8 -1.89 -0.47 -5.04
C ILE A 8 -2.18 -0.97 -3.62
N LEU A 9 -3.34 -1.61 -3.46
CA LEU A 9 -3.78 -2.29 -2.26
C LEU A 9 -3.67 -3.80 -2.45
N PHE A 10 -3.18 -4.46 -1.40
CA PHE A 10 -3.11 -5.91 -1.29
C PHE A 10 -4.02 -6.34 -0.15
N GLY A 11 -4.88 -7.31 -0.44
CA GLY A 11 -5.95 -7.70 0.47
C GLY A 11 -6.35 -9.13 0.32
N LYS A 12 -6.74 -9.78 1.41
CA LYS A 12 -7.44 -11.07 1.29
C LYS A 12 -8.78 -10.87 0.60
N ARG A 13 -9.20 -11.87 -0.18
CA ARG A 13 -10.54 -11.89 -0.77
C ARG A 13 -11.60 -11.70 0.33
N GLY A 14 -12.55 -10.79 0.10
CA GLY A 14 -13.59 -10.46 1.09
C GLY A 14 -13.14 -9.62 2.29
N CYS A 15 -11.92 -9.07 2.30
CA CYS A 15 -11.44 -8.22 3.38
C CYS A 15 -12.22 -6.88 3.47
N CYS A 16 -12.99 -6.68 4.55
CA CYS A 16 -13.74 -5.45 4.81
C CYS A 16 -12.83 -4.22 4.97
N MET A 17 -11.63 -4.40 5.50
CA MET A 17 -10.65 -3.33 5.69
C MET A 17 -10.08 -2.84 4.34
N CYS A 18 -9.89 -3.74 3.37
CA CYS A 18 -9.52 -3.36 2.00
C CYS A 18 -10.59 -2.47 1.35
N HIS A 19 -11.87 -2.81 1.58
CA HIS A 19 -12.97 -2.00 1.10
C HIS A 19 -12.95 -0.59 1.72
N ALA A 20 -12.67 -0.48 3.02
CA ALA A 20 -12.54 0.82 3.69
C ALA A 20 -11.38 1.65 3.10
N MET A 21 -10.19 1.04 2.94
CA MET A 21 -9.03 1.71 2.34
C MET A 21 -9.33 2.18 0.91
N LYS A 22 -9.90 1.30 0.07
CA LYS A 22 -10.29 1.62 -1.30
C LYS A 22 -11.28 2.79 -1.35
N ARG A 23 -12.31 2.76 -0.50
CA ARG A 23 -13.32 3.83 -0.44
C ARG A 23 -12.72 5.16 -0.04
N LEU A 24 -11.84 5.20 0.95
CA LEU A 24 -11.16 6.42 1.36
C LEU A 24 -10.35 7.03 0.21
N LEU A 25 -9.54 6.22 -0.47
CA LEU A 25 -8.72 6.69 -1.60
C LEU A 25 -9.59 7.21 -2.76
N LEU A 26 -10.68 6.51 -3.09
CA LEU A 26 -11.64 6.97 -4.09
C LEU A 26 -12.30 8.30 -3.70
N MET A 27 -12.64 8.50 -2.43
CA MET A 27 -13.18 9.78 -1.94
C MET A 27 -12.17 10.93 -2.04
N LEU A 28 -10.87 10.63 -1.98
CA LEU A 28 -9.80 11.61 -2.20
C LEU A 28 -9.50 11.85 -3.69
N GLY A 29 -10.22 11.21 -4.61
CA GLY A 29 -10.01 11.33 -6.05
C GLY A 29 -8.89 10.45 -6.61
N VAL A 30 -8.41 9.47 -5.85
CA VAL A 30 -7.40 8.51 -6.29
C VAL A 30 -8.05 7.21 -6.76
N ASN A 31 -7.58 6.64 -7.87
CA ASN A 31 -8.00 5.33 -8.35
C ASN A 31 -6.94 4.26 -8.03
N PRO A 32 -7.01 3.57 -6.87
CA PRO A 32 -6.03 2.55 -6.52
C PRO A 32 -6.26 1.24 -7.27
N ALA A 33 -5.18 0.59 -7.68
CA ALA A 33 -5.24 -0.82 -8.04
C ALA A 33 -5.50 -1.67 -6.79
N VAL A 34 -6.21 -2.78 -6.94
CA VAL A 34 -6.49 -3.72 -5.85
C VAL A 34 -6.12 -5.11 -6.32
N HIS A 35 -5.24 -5.76 -5.57
CA HIS A 35 -4.87 -7.15 -5.76
C HIS A 35 -5.47 -7.97 -4.61
N GLU A 36 -6.50 -8.76 -4.95
CA GLU A 36 -7.12 -9.69 -4.02
C GLU A 36 -6.30 -10.98 -4.01
N VAL A 37 -5.97 -11.45 -2.82
CA VAL A 37 -5.13 -12.62 -2.57
C VAL A 37 -6.01 -13.70 -1.98
N ASP A 38 -5.99 -14.87 -2.62
CA ASP A 38 -6.64 -16.08 -2.11
C ASP A 38 -5.78 -16.71 -0.99
N GLU A 39 -6.39 -17.52 -0.13
CA GLU A 39 -5.74 -18.05 1.08
C GLU A 39 -4.52 -18.93 0.76
N ASP A 40 -4.58 -19.69 -0.34
CA ASP A 40 -3.51 -20.56 -0.81
C ASP A 40 -2.34 -19.82 -1.47
N GLU A 41 -2.56 -18.58 -1.91
CA GLU A 41 -1.53 -17.73 -2.53
C GLU A 41 -0.85 -16.78 -1.52
N GLU A 42 -1.36 -16.71 -0.28
CA GLU A 42 -0.97 -15.72 0.71
C GLU A 42 0.54 -15.67 0.96
N GLU A 43 1.16 -16.83 1.17
CA GLU A 43 2.59 -16.96 1.46
C GLU A 43 3.45 -16.58 0.25
N ALA A 44 3.04 -16.99 -0.96
CA ALA A 44 3.74 -16.67 -2.19
C ALA A 44 3.76 -15.16 -2.43
N VAL A 45 2.59 -14.49 -2.30
CA VAL A 45 2.47 -13.03 -2.47
C VAL A 45 3.28 -12.29 -1.41
N ILE A 46 3.24 -12.72 -0.14
CA ILE A 46 4.05 -12.12 0.92
C ILE A 46 5.55 -12.20 0.60
N ASN A 47 6.02 -13.34 0.12
CA ASN A 47 7.43 -13.53 -0.23
C ASN A 47 7.85 -12.62 -1.40
N GLU A 48 6.99 -12.48 -2.41
CA GLU A 48 7.22 -11.54 -3.53
C GLU A 48 7.30 -10.09 -3.03
N LEU A 49 6.34 -9.68 -2.19
CA LEU A 49 6.32 -8.33 -1.61
C LEU A 49 7.57 -8.06 -0.75
N MET A 50 8.03 -9.04 0.02
CA MET A 50 9.28 -8.92 0.78
C MET A 50 10.49 -8.68 -0.14
N MET A 51 10.58 -9.37 -1.28
CA MET A 51 11.66 -9.14 -2.25
C MET A 51 11.62 -7.71 -2.79
N ILE A 52 10.43 -7.19 -3.13
CA ILE A 52 10.25 -5.81 -3.60
C ILE A 52 10.66 -4.81 -2.51
N ILE A 53 10.25 -5.04 -1.25
CA ILE A 53 10.61 -4.16 -0.12
C ILE A 53 12.13 -4.13 0.08
N ASN A 54 12.79 -5.29 0.10
CA ASN A 54 14.23 -5.38 0.32
C ASN A 54 15.04 -4.71 -0.79
N GLN A 55 14.59 -4.81 -2.05
CA GLN A 55 15.23 -4.11 -3.17
C GLN A 55 15.15 -2.58 -3.00
N ASN A 56 14.02 -2.07 -2.52
CA ASN A 56 13.81 -0.64 -2.29
C ASN A 56 14.54 -0.10 -1.05
N GLN A 57 14.80 -0.95 -0.04
CA GLN A 57 15.44 -0.54 1.23
C GLN A 57 16.94 -0.27 1.14
N ASN A 58 17.61 -0.64 0.04
CA ASN A 58 19.02 -0.28 -0.19
C ASN A 58 19.27 1.24 -0.33
N GLN A 59 18.23 2.08 -0.27
CA GLN A 59 18.33 3.55 -0.33
C GLN A 59 18.08 4.31 1.00
N ASN A 60 17.55 3.68 2.07
CA ASN A 60 17.33 4.39 3.35
C ASN A 60 17.34 3.42 4.55
N ARG A 61 18.38 3.52 5.38
CA ARG A 61 18.65 2.66 6.55
C ARG A 61 17.85 3.04 7.81
N ASP A 62 16.56 3.33 7.71
CA ASP A 62 15.81 3.82 8.90
C ASP A 62 14.36 3.30 9.01
N VAL A 63 14.10 2.06 8.59
CA VAL A 63 12.80 1.41 8.84
C VAL A 63 13.02 0.05 9.49
N GLY A 64 12.36 -0.14 10.62
CA GLY A 64 12.56 -1.23 11.57
C GLY A 64 12.48 -2.65 10.99
N LYS A 65 13.12 -3.55 11.74
CA LYS A 65 13.48 -4.95 11.45
C LYS A 65 12.31 -5.91 11.13
N ASP A 66 11.07 -5.44 11.08
CA ASP A 66 9.85 -6.25 10.95
C ASP A 66 9.01 -5.83 9.73
N SER A 67 9.62 -5.77 8.55
CA SER A 67 8.97 -5.33 7.31
C SER A 67 8.13 -6.42 6.63
N LYS A 68 7.48 -7.32 7.39
CA LYS A 68 6.54 -8.28 6.80
C LYS A 68 5.25 -7.54 6.46
N PRO A 69 4.85 -7.45 5.18
CA PRO A 69 3.57 -6.87 4.83
C PRO A 69 2.45 -7.70 5.46
N GLN A 70 1.54 -7.02 6.16
CA GLN A 70 0.33 -7.60 6.74
C GLN A 70 -0.88 -7.15 5.93
N TYR A 71 -1.88 -8.02 5.77
CA TYR A 71 -3.10 -7.67 5.07
C TYR A 71 -4.07 -6.87 5.99
N PRO A 72 -4.70 -5.81 5.50
CA PRO A 72 -4.45 -5.17 4.20
C PRO A 72 -3.12 -4.40 4.19
N SER A 73 -2.40 -4.41 3.07
CA SER A 73 -1.20 -3.58 2.88
C SER A 73 -1.35 -2.69 1.65
N MET A 74 -0.71 -1.52 1.68
CA MET A 74 -0.73 -0.54 0.62
C MET A 74 0.69 -0.14 0.24
N PHE A 75 0.91 0.06 -1.06
CA PHE A 75 2.12 0.65 -1.62
C PHE A 75 1.77 1.96 -2.31
N ILE A 76 2.63 2.96 -2.14
CA ILE A 76 2.52 4.28 -2.79
C ILE A 76 3.85 4.55 -3.49
N GLY A 77 3.79 4.87 -4.79
CA GLY A 77 4.97 5.16 -5.60
C GLY A 77 6.01 4.04 -5.56
N GLY A 78 5.57 2.78 -5.54
CA GLY A 78 6.44 1.61 -5.49
C GLY A 78 6.98 1.21 -4.11
N LYS A 79 6.70 1.98 -3.05
CA LYS A 79 7.23 1.75 -1.69
C LYS A 79 6.14 1.26 -0.75
N LEU A 80 6.50 0.37 0.18
CA LEU A 80 5.57 -0.08 1.22
C LEU A 80 5.16 1.12 2.07
N PHE A 81 3.87 1.44 2.04
CA PHE A 81 3.30 2.44 2.90
C PHE A 81 2.87 1.82 4.23
N GLY A 82 2.03 0.78 4.21
CA GLY A 82 1.50 0.11 5.41
C GLY A 82 0.03 -0.28 5.26
N GLY A 83 -0.64 -0.63 6.37
CA GLY A 83 -2.05 -1.01 6.37
C GLY A 83 -3.02 0.14 6.66
N LEU A 84 -4.24 -0.20 7.09
CA LEU A 84 -5.30 0.78 7.34
C LEU A 84 -4.93 1.79 8.42
N ASP A 85 -4.32 1.37 9.54
CA ASP A 85 -4.01 2.27 10.65
C ASP A 85 -3.10 3.42 10.22
N LYS A 86 -2.07 3.11 9.43
CA LYS A 86 -1.14 4.11 8.88
C LYS A 86 -1.82 4.99 7.83
N LEU A 87 -2.75 4.44 7.05
CA LEU A 87 -3.54 5.22 6.10
C LEU A 87 -4.42 6.23 6.83
N MET A 88 -5.10 5.80 7.89
CA MET A 88 -5.96 6.66 8.71
C MET A 88 -5.14 7.74 9.42
N ALA A 89 -3.99 7.37 9.99
CA ALA A 89 -3.08 8.34 10.61
C ALA A 89 -2.64 9.43 9.62
N ALA A 90 -2.20 9.05 8.42
CA ALA A 90 -1.77 10.01 7.39
C ALA A 90 -2.93 10.85 6.82
N HIS A 91 -4.15 10.28 6.76
CA HIS A 91 -5.34 11.03 6.35
C HIS A 91 -5.69 12.10 7.39
N ILE A 92 -5.67 11.74 8.68
CA ILE A 92 -5.98 12.65 9.78
C ILE A 92 -4.89 13.72 9.93
N SER A 93 -3.61 13.37 9.76
CA SER A 93 -2.50 14.34 9.81
C SER A 93 -2.47 15.29 8.61
N GLY A 94 -3.18 14.96 7.52
CA GLY A 94 -3.17 15.71 6.27
C GLY A 94 -1.96 15.41 5.37
N GLU A 95 -1.07 14.51 5.77
CA GLU A 95 0.14 14.17 5.01
C GLU A 95 -0.13 13.25 3.81
N LEU A 96 -1.27 12.55 3.81
CA LEU A 96 -1.61 11.60 2.77
C LEU A 96 -1.74 12.25 1.38
N VAL A 97 -2.39 13.41 1.27
CA VAL A 97 -2.62 14.08 -0.01
C VAL A 97 -1.30 14.51 -0.68
N PRO A 98 -0.36 15.19 0.01
CA PRO A 98 0.97 15.47 -0.52
C PRO A 98 1.70 14.23 -1.04
N MET A 99 1.67 13.12 -0.29
CA MET A 99 2.31 11.86 -0.70
C MET A 99 1.69 11.29 -1.98
N LEU A 100 0.36 11.32 -2.09
CA LEU A 100 -0.35 10.85 -3.27
C LEU A 100 -0.04 11.70 -4.51
N LYS A 101 0.08 13.02 -4.35
CA LYS A 101 0.52 13.92 -5.44
C LYS A 101 1.95 13.60 -5.89
N GLN A 102 2.87 13.41 -4.95
CA GLN A 102 4.26 13.06 -5.27
C GLN A 102 4.37 11.73 -6.01
N ALA A 103 3.49 10.76 -5.69
CA ALA A 103 3.42 9.48 -6.38
C ALA A 103 2.70 9.53 -7.74
N GLY A 104 2.18 10.69 -8.16
CA GLY A 104 1.41 10.84 -9.40
C GLY A 104 0.02 10.22 -9.34
N ALA A 105 -0.50 9.96 -8.14
CA ALA A 105 -1.82 9.36 -7.93
C ALA A 105 -2.96 10.39 -7.98
N LEU A 106 -2.64 11.69 -7.89
CA LEU A 106 -3.58 12.79 -7.85
C LEU A 106 -3.05 13.98 -8.68
N TRP A 107 -3.89 14.56 -9.55
CA TRP A 107 -3.50 15.54 -10.58
C TRP A 107 -3.98 16.99 -10.33
N LEU A 108 -4.22 17.37 -9.08
CA LEU A 108 -4.58 18.75 -8.70
C LEU A 108 -3.38 19.57 -8.21
#